data_AF-A0A4Q3MGH0-F1
#
_entry.id   AF-A0A4Q3MGH0-F1
#
_cell.length_a   1.000
_cell.length_b   1.000
_cell.length_c   1.000
_cell.angle_alpha   90.00
_cell.angle_beta   90.00
_cell.angle_gamma   90.00
#
_symmetry.space_group_name_H-M   'P 1'
#
loop_
_entity.id
_entity.type
_entity.pdbx_description
1 polymer ?
#
loop_
_entity_poly.entity_id
_entity_poly.type
_entity_poly.pdbx_seq_one_letter_code
_entity_poly.pdbx_strand_id
1 'polypeptide(L)'
;MSTDGITLKQDGFHCGDCGSPGVSIPHTLSDASVVSCANCGLSLGSWAEYRSRIDQALMAEQASRARRVIVADPIGNVLAEA
;
A
#
# COMPACT_ATOMS: atom_id res chain seq x y z
N MET A 1 -23.55 14.88 -4.18
CA MET A 1 -22.78 13.75 -4.74
C MET A 1 -21.53 13.62 -3.88
N SER A 2 -21.64 12.94 -2.74
CA SER A 2 -20.51 12.73 -1.83
C SER A 2 -19.83 11.44 -2.25
N THR A 3 -18.72 11.55 -2.97
CA THR A 3 -17.79 10.44 -3.13
C THR A 3 -17.19 10.17 -1.75
N ASP A 4 -17.72 9.17 -1.06
CA ASP A 4 -17.08 8.55 0.09
C ASP A 4 -15.78 7.92 -0.43
N GLY A 5 -14.75 8.77 -0.50
CA GLY A 5 -13.43 8.39 -0.95
C GLY A 5 -12.87 7.47 0.10
N ILE A 6 -12.81 6.17 -0.22
CA ILE A 6 -12.01 5.19 0.50
C ILE A 6 -10.62 5.82 0.65
N THR A 7 -10.34 6.39 1.83
CA THR A 7 -9.03 6.91 2.16
C THR A 7 -8.20 5.67 2.45
N LEU A 8 -7.66 5.08 1.38
CA LEU A 8 -6.58 4.11 1.49
C LEU A 8 -5.49 4.86 2.24
N LYS A 9 -5.26 4.47 3.49
CA LYS A 9 -4.22 5.02 4.37
C LYS A 9 -2.87 4.60 3.82
N GLN A 10 -2.47 5.18 2.68
CA GLN A 10 -1.19 4.98 2.00
C GLN A 10 -0.12 5.85 2.69
N ASP A 11 -0.08 5.83 4.02
CA ASP A 11 0.85 6.63 4.83
C ASP A 11 2.34 6.23 4.61
N GLY A 12 2.62 5.17 3.83
CA GLY A 12 3.97 4.67 3.61
C GLY A 12 4.70 5.23 2.38
N PHE A 13 3.98 5.63 1.32
CA PHE A 13 4.56 5.83 -0.02
C PHE A 13 4.45 7.25 -0.57
N HIS A 14 4.36 8.26 0.31
CA HIS A 14 4.39 9.66 -0.11
C HIS A 14 5.80 10.24 -0.01
N CYS A 15 6.10 11.21 -0.86
CA CYS A 15 7.28 12.04 -0.71
C CYS A 15 7.14 12.93 0.55
N GLY A 16 8.13 12.91 1.44
CA GLY A 16 8.11 13.70 2.67
C GLY A 16 8.21 15.22 2.46
N ASP A 17 8.61 15.67 1.27
CA ASP A 17 8.82 17.08 0.96
C ASP A 17 7.62 17.69 0.22
N CYS A 18 7.19 17.07 -0.89
CA CYS A 18 6.09 17.58 -1.71
C CYS A 18 4.74 16.90 -1.44
N GLY A 19 4.68 15.87 -0.59
CA GLY A 19 3.48 15.09 -0.30
C GLY A 19 2.96 14.25 -1.47
N SER A 20 3.63 14.27 -2.63
CA SER A 20 3.18 13.56 -3.81
C SER A 20 3.30 12.03 -3.61
N PRO A 21 2.28 11.24 -3.99
CA PRO A 21 2.35 9.79 -3.97
C PRO A 21 3.11 9.20 -5.18
N GLY A 22 3.56 10.05 -6.12
CA GLY A 22 4.23 9.60 -7.34
C GLY A 22 5.70 9.25 -7.12
N VAL A 23 6.12 8.07 -7.58
CA VAL A 23 7.52 7.63 -7.62
C VAL A 23 8.00 7.40 -9.04
N SER A 24 9.24 7.79 -9.32
CA SER A 24 9.96 7.51 -10.56
C SER A 24 10.87 6.32 -10.33
N ILE A 25 10.58 5.24 -11.05
CA ILE A 25 11.37 4.03 -11.03
C ILE A 25 12.48 4.13 -12.08
N PRO A 26 13.76 3.89 -11.71
CA PRO A 26 14.87 3.96 -12.64
C PRO A 26 14.74 2.89 -13.74
N HIS A 27 15.17 3.23 -14.96
CA HIS A 27 15.12 2.30 -16.10
C HIS A 27 15.93 1.01 -15.87
N THR A 28 17.01 1.12 -15.10
CA THR A 28 17.85 -0.01 -14.71
C THR A 28 17.54 -0.39 -13.28
N LEU A 29 16.97 -1.58 -13.06
CA LEU A 29 16.56 -2.07 -11.74
C LEU A 29 17.68 -2.88 -11.08
N SER A 30 18.67 -2.18 -10.53
CA SER A 30 19.69 -2.75 -9.66
C SER A 30 19.36 -2.45 -8.20
N ASP A 31 19.94 -3.20 -7.27
CA ASP A 31 19.67 -3.02 -5.84
C ASP A 31 20.05 -1.62 -5.35
N ALA A 32 21.14 -1.07 -5.91
CA ALA A 32 21.64 0.27 -5.65
C ALA A 32 20.95 1.37 -6.47
N SER A 33 20.00 1.03 -7.35
CA SER A 33 19.33 2.03 -8.17
C SER A 33 18.50 2.97 -7.31
N VAL A 34 18.56 4.27 -7.60
CA VAL A 34 17.88 5.28 -6.80
C VAL A 34 16.42 5.42 -7.24
N VAL A 35 15.51 5.39 -6.27
CA VAL A 35 14.10 5.73 -6.46
C VAL A 35 13.91 7.19 -6.07
N SER A 36 13.29 7.96 -6.94
CA SER A 36 13.03 9.38 -6.70
C SER A 36 11.54 9.69 -6.75
N CYS A 37 11.13 10.81 -6.16
CA CYS A 37 9.78 11.32 -6.32
C CYS A 37 9.56 11.78 -7.76
N ALA A 38 8.44 11.36 -8.37
CA ALA A 38 8.10 11.75 -9.74
C ALA A 38 7.74 13.24 -9.88
N ASN A 39 7.42 13.93 -8.77
CA ASN A 39 6.99 15.32 -8.79
C ASN A 39 8.14 16.31 -8.51
N CYS A 40 8.93 16.09 -7.45
CA CYS A 40 10.02 16.99 -7.06
C CYS A 40 11.42 16.45 -7.34
N GLY A 41 11.55 15.18 -7.76
CA GLY A 41 12.85 14.56 -8.04
C GLY A 41 13.66 14.16 -6.80
N LEU A 42 13.14 14.39 -5.58
CA LEU A 42 13.82 14.03 -4.34
C LEU A 42 14.09 12.52 -4.28
N SER A 43 15.32 12.13 -3.92
CA SER A 43 15.65 10.72 -3.68
C SER A 43 14.90 10.20 -2.45
N LEU A 44 14.11 9.15 -2.67
CA LEU A 44 13.35 8.45 -1.63
C LEU A 44 14.13 7.27 -1.03
N GLY A 45 15.23 6.85 -1.67
CA GLY A 45 16.12 5.79 -1.22
C GLY A 45 16.58 4.88 -2.34
N SER A 46 17.15 3.73 -1.98
CA SER A 46 17.50 2.68 -2.93
C SER A 46 16.29 1.84 -3.34
N TRP A 47 16.37 1.20 -4.50
CA TRP A 47 15.35 0.28 -5.01
C TRP A 47 15.19 -0.95 -4.12
N ALA A 48 16.28 -1.41 -3.49
CA ALA A 48 16.25 -2.48 -2.49
C ALA A 48 15.33 -2.14 -1.30
N GLU A 49 15.59 -0.99 -0.68
CA GLU A 49 14.81 -0.50 0.46
C GLU A 49 13.36 -0.24 0.06
N TYR A 50 13.15 0.37 -1.10
CA TYR A 50 11.82 0.65 -1.60
C TYR A 50 10.99 -0.62 -1.80
N ARG A 51 11.58 -1.66 -2.42
CA ARG A 51 10.93 -2.98 -2.55
C ARG A 51 10.65 -3.64 -1.21
N SER A 52 11.60 -3.59 -0.26
CA SER A 52 11.40 -4.16 1.07
C SER A 52 10.24 -3.50 1.80
N ARG A 53 10.07 -2.17 1.66
CA ARG A 53 8.92 -1.45 2.23
C ARG A 53 7.60 -1.86 1.58
N ILE A 54 7.58 -2.06 0.26
CA ILE A 54 6.40 -2.60 -0.46
C ILE A 54 6.05 -3.99 0.07
N ASP A 55 7.04 -4.87 0.19
CA ASP A 55 6.83 -6.24 0.66
C ASP A 55 6.26 -6.26 2.09
N GLN A 56 6.86 -5.49 3.01
CA GLN A 56 6.36 -5.35 4.38
C GLN A 56 4.92 -4.81 4.43
N ALA A 57 4.59 -3.82 3.62
CA ALA A 57 3.23 -3.28 3.54
C ALA A 57 2.24 -4.34 3.02
N LEU A 58 2.62 -5.09 1.99
CA LEU A 58 1.81 -6.18 1.44
C LEU A 58 1.58 -7.28 2.48
N MET A 59 2.62 -7.68 3.22
CA MET A 59 2.51 -8.68 4.28
C MET A 59 1.63 -8.19 5.44
N ALA A 60 1.75 -6.92 5.83
CA ALA A 60 0.90 -6.32 6.86
C ALA A 60 -0.58 -6.29 6.45
N GLU A 61 -0.87 -5.97 5.18
CA GLU A 61 -2.23 -6.01 4.63
C GLU A 61 -2.76 -7.45 4.58
N GLN A 62 -1.94 -8.42 4.17
CA GLN A 62 -2.32 -9.84 4.16
C GLN A 62 -2.60 -10.38 5.56
N ALA A 63 -1.77 -10.03 6.55
CA ALA A 63 -2.01 -10.39 7.95
C ALA A 63 -3.33 -9.78 8.48
N SER A 64 -3.65 -8.55 8.06
CA SER A 64 -4.89 -7.85 8.41
C SER A 64 -6.12 -8.44 7.70
N ARG A 65 -5.93 -9.17 6.61
CA ARG A 65 -6.98 -9.81 5.81
C ARG A 65 -7.57 -11.08 6.44
N ALA A 66 -7.11 -11.46 7.65
CA ALA A 66 -7.82 -12.40 8.53
C ALA A 66 -9.16 -11.82 9.08
N ARG A 67 -9.59 -10.63 8.63
CA ARG A 67 -10.94 -10.13 8.88
C ARG A 67 -11.97 -11.08 8.24
N ARG A 68 -12.83 -11.66 9.09
CA ARG A 68 -14.03 -12.38 8.67
C ARG A 68 -14.78 -11.52 7.67
N VAL A 69 -15.01 -12.05 6.47
CA VAL A 69 -15.89 -11.43 5.49
C VAL A 69 -17.31 -11.54 6.07
N ILE A 70 -17.82 -10.43 6.61
CA ILE A 70 -19.21 -10.35 7.05
C ILE A 70 -20.05 -10.14 5.80
N VAL A 71 -20.71 -11.20 5.33
CA VAL A 71 -21.70 -11.10 4.26
C VAL A 71 -23.08 -10.87 4.87
N ALA A 72 -23.81 -9.88 4.36
CA ALA A 72 -25.22 -9.67 4.68
C ALA A 72 -26.10 -10.64 3.86
N ASP A 73 -25.78 -11.94 3.91
CA ASP A 73 -26.57 -12.95 3.21
C ASP A 73 -27.79 -13.31 4.06
N PRO A 74 -29.03 -13.04 3.62
CA PRO A 74 -30.23 -13.32 4.40
C PRO A 74 -30.55 -14.82 4.53
N ILE A 75 -29.81 -15.69 3.83
CA ILE A 75 -29.95 -17.16 3.81
C ILE A 75 -28.74 -17.84 4.48
N GLY A 76 -27.64 -17.12 4.71
CA GLY A 76 -26.35 -17.57 5.24
C GLY A 76 -26.38 -17.99 6.71
N ASN A 77 -26.95 -19.17 6.94
CA ASN A 77 -26.84 -20.07 8.09
C ASN A 77 -25.85 -19.69 9.22
N VAL A 78 -26.40 -19.12 10.30
CA VAL A 78 -25.81 -19.17 11.66
C VAL A 78 -26.25 -20.49 12.31
N LEU A 79 -25.69 -21.62 11.89
CA LEU A 79 -25.74 -22.86 12.69
C LEU A 79 -24.31 -23.31 12.95
N ALA A 80 -23.72 -22.77 14.01
CA ALA A 80 -22.47 -23.28 14.55
C ALA A 80 -22.36 -22.95 16.03
N GLU A 81 -23.26 -23.48 16.87
CA GLU A 81 -23.10 -23.71 18.32
C GLU A 81 -24.10 -24.82 18.69
N ALA A 82 -23.84 -25.86 19.46
CA ALA A 82 -22.66 -26.49 20.07
C ALA A 82 -23.07 -27.94 20.39
#